data_AF-A0A0W1R7G0-F1
#
_entry.id   AF-A0A0W1R7G0-F1
#
_cell.length_a   1.000
_cell.length_b   1.000
_cell.length_c   1.000
_cell.angle_alpha   90.00
_cell.angle_beta   90.00
_cell.angle_gamma   90.00
#
_symmetry.space_group_name_H-M   'P 1'
#
loop_
_entity.id
_entity.type
_entity.pdbx_description
1 polymer ?
#
loop_
_entity_poly.entity_id
_entity_poly.type
_entity_poly.pdbx_seq_one_letter_code
_entity_poly.pdbx_strand_id
1 'polypeptide(L)' 'MNDLASTVPTRFDLILFVMGIALLGGGALGALTVVPLSMAGGAGTLVASAAMFDGLARNPPTDA' A
#
# COMPACT_ATOMS: atom_id res chain seq x y z
N MET A 1 -30.42 2.50 11.07
CA MET A 1 -29.93 1.78 9.87
C MET A 1 -28.92 2.65 9.10
N ASN A 2 -27.93 3.26 9.77
CA ASN A 2 -26.95 4.17 9.14
C ASN A 2 -25.49 3.70 9.28
N ASP A 3 -25.23 2.56 9.90
CA ASP A 3 -23.86 2.15 10.28
C ASP A 3 -23.06 1.54 9.11
N LEU A 4 -23.74 1.17 8.02
CA LEU A 4 -23.10 0.60 6.84
C LEU A 4 -22.23 1.62 6.10
N ALA A 5 -22.60 2.90 6.08
CA ALA A 5 -21.81 3.94 5.40
C ALA A 5 -20.47 4.21 6.12
N SER A 6 -20.43 4.07 7.45
CA SER A 6 -19.20 4.25 8.25
C SER A 6 -18.29 3.02 8.27
N THR A 7 -18.80 1.85 7.87
CA THR A 7 -18.07 0.58 7.94
C THR A 7 -17.39 0.24 6.61
N VAL A 8 -17.68 0.98 5.54
CA VAL A 8 -17.05 0.77 4.24
C VAL A 8 -15.65 1.38 4.26
N PRO A 9 -14.60 0.60 3.97
CA PRO A 9 -13.23 1.12 3.91
C PRO A 9 -13.13 2.26 2.92
N THR A 10 -12.46 3.34 3.32
CA THR A 10 -12.18 4.43 2.40
C THR A 10 -11.17 3.96 1.35
N ARG A 11 -11.15 4.62 0.19
CA ARG A 11 -10.16 4.30 -0.86
C ARG A 11 -8.72 4.45 -0.36
N PHE A 12 -8.49 5.40 0.54
CA PHE A 12 -7.20 5.62 1.17
C PHE A 12 -6.81 4.45 2.09
N ASP A 13 -7.76 3.88 2.84
CA ASP A 13 -7.52 2.69 3.66
C ASP A 13 -7.06 1.49 2.80
N LEU A 14 -7.67 1.32 1.62
CA LEU A 14 -7.27 0.27 0.68
C LEU A 14 -5.84 0.50 0.13
N ILE A 15 -5.47 1.75 -0.14
CA ILE A 15 -4.14 2.10 -0.64
C ILE A 15 -3.08 1.86 0.45
N LEU A 16 -3.36 2.27 1.69
CA LEU A 16 -2.48 2.00 2.83
C LEU A 16 -2.32 0.51 3.08
N PHE A 17 -3.40 -0.26 2.94
CA PHE A 17 -3.35 -1.71 3.05
C PHE A 17 -2.45 -2.34 1.97
N VAL A 18 -2.58 -1.92 0.71
CA VAL A 18 -1.73 -2.39 -0.41
C VAL A 18 -0.27 -1.99 -0.19
N MET A 19 0.00 -0.76 0.26
CA MET A 19 1.36 -0.34 0.62
C MET A 19 1.95 -1.22 1.72
N GLY A 20 1.18 -1.49 2.78
CA GLY A 20 1.59 -2.37 3.87
C GLY A 20 1.97 -3.76 3.37
N ILE A 21 1.13 -4.37 2.53
CA ILE A 21 1.42 -5.68 1.91
C ILE A 21 2.68 -5.62 1.04
N ALA A 22 2.85 -4.59 0.22
CA ALA A 22 4.00 -4.47 -0.67
C ALA A 22 5.32 -4.35 0.12
N LEU A 23 5.31 -3.55 1.19
CA LEU A 23 6.48 -3.33 2.03
C LEU A 23 6.80 -4.57 2.89
N LEU A 24 5.80 -5.15 3.56
CA LEU A 24 5.98 -6.38 4.33
C LEU A 24 6.37 -7.55 3.43
N GLY A 25 5.72 -7.68 2.27
CA GLY A 25 6.01 -8.71 1.29
C GLY A 25 7.43 -8.61 0.74
N GLY A 26 7.86 -7.41 0.34
CA GLY A 26 9.24 -7.18 -0.13
C GLY A 26 10.27 -7.45 0.96
N GLY A 27 10.03 -6.99 2.19
CA GLY A 27 10.89 -7.26 3.34
C GLY A 27 10.95 -8.74 3.72
N ALA A 28 9.81 -9.42 3.80
CA ALA A 28 9.70 -10.83 4.11
C ALA A 28 10.32 -11.71 3.02
N LEU A 29 10.11 -11.40 1.74
CA LEU A 29 10.77 -12.09 0.63
C LEU A 29 12.29 -11.92 0.69
N GLY A 30 12.78 -10.71 0.97
CA GLY A 30 14.22 -10.50 1.18
C GLY A 30 14.76 -11.30 2.37
N ALA A 31 14.00 -11.40 3.45
CA ALA A 31 14.42 -12.12 4.66
C ALA A 31 14.36 -13.65 4.54
N LEU A 32 13.40 -14.17 3.77
CA LEU A 32 13.14 -15.61 3.63
C LEU A 32 13.80 -16.22 2.40
N THR A 33 14.40 -15.42 1.53
CA THR A 33 15.07 -15.88 0.29
C THR A 33 16.53 -15.46 0.25
N VAL A 34 17.26 -15.90 -0.78
CA VAL A 34 18.66 -15.52 -1.04
C VAL A 34 18.77 -14.08 -1.61
N VAL A 35 17.63 -13.45 -1.94
CA VAL A 35 17.62 -12.10 -2.52
C VAL A 35 18.06 -11.07 -1.47
N PRO A 36 19.01 -10.18 -1.78
CA PRO A 36 19.41 -9.12 -0.85
C PRO A 36 18.22 -8.25 -0.43
N LEU A 37 18.10 -7.97 0.88
CA LEU A 37 17.02 -7.13 1.42
C LEU A 37 16.89 -5.78 0.72
N SER A 38 18.01 -5.19 0.29
CA SER A 38 18.03 -3.91 -0.43
C SER A 38 17.28 -3.98 -1.76
N MET A 39 17.41 -5.11 -2.48
CA MET A 39 16.73 -5.32 -3.77
C MET A 39 15.25 -5.65 -3.54
N ALA A 40 14.94 -6.55 -2.61
CA ALA A 40 13.57 -6.98 -2.32
C ALA A 40 12.73 -5.86 -1.67
N GLY A 41 13.32 -5.14 -0.71
CA GLY A 41 12.73 -3.95 -0.10
C GLY A 41 12.60 -2.79 -1.09
N GLY A 42 13.56 -2.62 -2.00
CA GLY A 42 13.47 -1.67 -3.11
C GLY A 42 12.27 -1.95 -4.02
N ALA A 43 12.09 -3.20 -4.43
CA ALA A 43 10.93 -3.61 -5.22
C ALA A 43 9.60 -3.38 -4.48
N GLY A 44 9.52 -3.74 -3.19
CA GLY A 44 8.34 -3.47 -2.36
C GLY A 44 8.03 -1.98 -2.23
N THR A 45 9.07 -1.15 -2.08
CA THR A 45 8.95 0.31 -2.01
C THR A 45 8.42 0.89 -3.32
N LEU A 46 8.93 0.42 -4.48
CA LEU A 46 8.45 0.89 -5.78
C LEU A 46 6.95 0.63 -5.97
N VAL A 47 6.48 -0.58 -5.59
CA VAL A 47 5.06 -0.92 -5.65
C VAL A 47 4.23 -0.05 -4.70
N ALA A 48 4.72 0.16 -3.46
CA ALA A 48 4.06 1.02 -2.49
C ALA A 48 3.97 2.48 -2.97
N SER A 49 5.03 3.02 -3.57
CA SER A 49 5.05 4.36 -4.14
C SER A 49 4.07 4.52 -5.30
N ALA A 50 3.92 3.51 -6.16
CA ALA A 50 2.93 3.54 -7.24
C ALA A 50 1.49 3.59 -6.71
N ALA A 51 1.18 2.81 -5.67
CA ALA A 51 -0.13 2.85 -5.01
C ALA A 51 -0.41 4.21 -4.36
N MET A 52 0.59 4.79 -3.69
CA MET A 52 0.50 6.12 -3.11
C MET A 52 0.30 7.21 -4.17
N PHE A 53 1.01 7.12 -5.30
CA PHE A 53 0.88 8.06 -6.40
C PHE A 53 -0.51 8.02 -7.03
N ASP A 54 -1.10 6.84 -7.22
CA ASP A 54 -2.48 6.72 -7.72
C ASP A 54 -3.48 7.40 -6.76
N GLY A 55 -3.30 7.21 -5.45
CA GLY A 55 -4.15 7.81 -4.41
C GLY A 55 -4.01 9.32 -4.25
N LEU A 56 -2.83 9.89 -4.49
CA LEU A 56 -2.59 11.31 -4.28
C LEU A 56 -2.68 12.14 -5.56
N ALA A 57 -2.15 11.63 -6.68
CA ALA A 57 -1.99 12.41 -7.90
C ALA A 57 -3.09 12.15 -8.93
N ARG A 58 -3.62 10.92 -8.99
CA ARG A 58 -4.62 10.54 -9.99
C ARG A 58 -6.05 10.61 -9.45
N ASN A 59 -6.24 10.19 -8.20
CA ASN A 59 -7.54 10.15 -7.54
C ASN A 59 -7.46 10.71 -6.11
N PRO A 60 -7.10 12.00 -5.95
CA PRO A 60 -6.95 12.63 -4.65
C PRO A 60 -8.25 12.53 -3.82
N PRO A 61 -8.15 12.49 -2.48
CA PRO A 61 -9.31 12.56 -1.60
C PRO A 61 -10.12 13.82 -1.90
N THR A 62 -11.40 13.66 -2.20
CA THR A 62 -12.29 14.77 -2.58
C THR A 62 -12.99 15.42 -1.38
N ASP A 63 -12.81 14.88 -0.19
CA ASP A 63 -13.43 15.38 1.04
C ASP A 63 -12.39 16.15 1.86
N ALA A 64 -12.61 17.46 1.96
CA ALA A 64 -11.97 18.38 2.90
C ALA A 64 -13.02 18.89 3.91
#